data_AF-A0A531MKW9-F1
#
_entry.id   AF-A0A531MKW9-F1
#
_cell.length_a   1.000
_cell.length_b   1.000
_cell.length_c   1.000
_cell.angle_alpha   90.00
_cell.angle_beta   90.00
_cell.angle_gamma   90.00
#
_symmetry.space_group_name_H-M   'P 1'
#
loop_
_entity.id
_entity.type
_entity.pdbx_description
1 polymer ?
#
loop_
_entity_poly.entity_id
_entity_poly.type
_entity_poly.pdbx_seq_one_letter_code
_entity_poly.pdbx_strand_id
1 'polypeptide(L)'
;DILPYMDRVWKVLDDKRRAGERILFEGAQGTLLDIDHGTYPFVTSSNTVAGQAAAGSGVGPGAIGYVLGITKAYTTRVGEGPFPTEQKNEIGEFLGTRGHEFGVVTGRKRRCGWFDAVLVRQAVAVNGIKGIALTKLDVLDGLDEIKVCTGYRLDGETIDYLPASQGAQARVEPIYETLEGWKGTTAGARSWNDLPAQAVKYVRYIEELIGAPVALLSTSPERDDTILVTDPFQD
;
A
#
# COMPACT_ATOMS: atom_id res chain seq x y z
N ASP A 1 10.20 -20.81 -27.11
CA ASP A 1 9.29 -20.36 -28.18
C ASP A 1 8.13 -19.63 -27.53
N ILE A 2 7.79 -18.41 -27.98
CA ILE A 2 6.74 -17.56 -27.38
C ILE A 2 5.55 -17.32 -28.32
N LEU A 3 5.68 -17.62 -29.61
CA LEU A 3 4.65 -17.32 -30.62
C LEU A 3 3.30 -18.00 -30.35
N PRO A 4 3.23 -19.23 -29.80
CA PRO A 4 1.94 -19.86 -29.49
C PRO A 4 1.07 -19.10 -28.47
N TYR A 5 1.64 -18.15 -27.73
CA TYR A 5 0.94 -17.37 -26.71
C TYR A 5 0.54 -15.97 -27.17
N MET A 6 0.89 -15.58 -28.41
CA MET A 6 0.55 -14.26 -28.95
C MET A 6 -0.94 -14.20 -29.33
N ASP A 7 -1.66 -13.20 -28.83
CA ASP A 7 -3.06 -12.99 -29.19
C ASP A 7 -3.48 -11.51 -29.11
N ARG A 8 -4.70 -11.21 -29.58
CA ARG A 8 -5.34 -9.88 -29.53
C ARG A 8 -5.99 -9.68 -28.16
N VAL A 9 -5.16 -9.42 -27.14
CA VAL A 9 -5.58 -9.31 -25.73
C VAL A 9 -6.79 -8.39 -25.54
N TRP A 10 -6.82 -7.22 -26.19
CA TRP A 10 -7.95 -6.28 -26.08
C TRP A 10 -9.30 -6.93 -26.46
N LYS A 11 -9.32 -7.81 -27.48
CA LYS A 11 -10.53 -8.49 -27.93
C LYS A 11 -10.94 -9.59 -26.95
N VAL A 12 -9.96 -10.36 -26.46
CA VAL A 12 -10.20 -11.39 -25.45
C VAL A 12 -10.85 -10.77 -24.21
N LEU A 13 -10.30 -9.66 -23.71
CA LEU A 13 -10.84 -8.96 -22.55
C LEU A 13 -12.23 -8.37 -22.79
N ASP A 14 -12.50 -7.79 -23.96
CA ASP A 14 -13.83 -7.27 -24.28
C ASP A 14 -14.88 -8.39 -24.40
N ASP A 15 -14.55 -9.50 -25.05
CA ASP A 15 -15.44 -10.67 -25.17
C ASP A 15 -15.76 -11.24 -23.78
N LYS A 16 -14.75 -11.40 -22.91
CA LYS A 16 -14.90 -11.87 -21.52
C LYS A 16 -15.76 -10.94 -20.69
N ARG A 17 -15.52 -9.63 -20.77
CA ARG A 17 -16.32 -8.61 -20.09
C ARG A 17 -17.78 -8.63 -20.54
N ARG A 18 -18.05 -8.73 -21.85
CA ARG A 18 -19.42 -8.81 -22.39
C ARG A 18 -20.15 -10.08 -21.97
N ALA A 19 -19.41 -11.17 -21.74
CA ALA A 19 -19.95 -12.41 -21.19
C ALA A 19 -20.22 -12.35 -19.67
N GLY A 20 -19.91 -11.23 -19.00
CA GLY A 20 -20.07 -11.09 -17.55
C GLY A 20 -18.99 -11.82 -16.75
N GLU A 21 -17.88 -12.23 -17.37
CA GLU A 21 -16.77 -12.86 -16.66
C GLU A 21 -15.99 -11.85 -15.81
N ARG A 22 -15.49 -12.30 -14.66
CA ARG A 22 -14.67 -11.48 -13.76
C ARG A 22 -13.24 -11.42 -14.29
N ILE A 23 -12.68 -10.22 -14.33
CA ILE A 23 -11.31 -9.95 -14.78
C ILE A 23 -10.55 -9.29 -13.64
N LEU A 24 -9.38 -9.83 -13.31
CA LEU A 24 -8.46 -9.25 -12.33
C LEU A 24 -7.25 -8.68 -13.08
N PHE A 25 -6.96 -7.40 -12.86
CA PHE A 25 -5.73 -6.76 -13.32
C PHE A 25 -4.73 -6.74 -12.16
N GLU A 26 -3.59 -7.42 -12.35
CA GLU A 26 -2.52 -7.43 -11.36
C GLU A 26 -1.54 -6.29 -11.66
N GLY A 27 -1.46 -5.31 -10.75
CA GLY A 27 -0.49 -4.23 -10.83
C GLY A 27 0.89 -4.67 -10.37
N ALA A 28 1.93 -4.14 -11.00
CA ALA A 28 3.31 -4.27 -10.55
C ALA A 28 3.84 -2.94 -10.03
N GLN A 29 4.83 -3.00 -9.13
CA GLN A 29 5.35 -1.85 -8.37
C GLN A 29 4.26 -1.16 -7.52
N GLY A 30 4.57 0.01 -6.96
CA GLY A 30 3.65 0.81 -6.16
C GLY A 30 3.42 2.19 -6.77
N THR A 31 2.34 2.86 -6.38
CA THR A 31 1.93 4.18 -6.89
C THR A 31 3.04 5.23 -6.78
N LEU A 32 3.83 5.22 -5.71
CA LEU A 32 4.91 6.21 -5.55
C LEU A 32 6.18 5.92 -6.36
N LEU A 33 6.17 4.84 -7.13
CA LEU A 33 7.16 4.56 -8.16
C LEU A 33 6.62 4.86 -9.57
N ASP A 34 5.40 5.37 -9.70
CA ASP A 34 4.85 5.83 -10.97
C ASP A 34 5.73 6.92 -11.58
N ILE A 35 5.90 6.91 -12.91
CA ILE A 35 6.77 7.86 -13.60
C ILE A 35 6.30 9.33 -13.47
N ASP A 36 4.99 9.56 -13.37
CA ASP A 36 4.39 10.89 -13.29
C ASP A 36 4.01 11.26 -11.85
N HIS A 37 3.52 10.29 -11.07
CA HIS A 37 2.93 10.51 -9.75
C HIS A 37 3.80 10.06 -8.58
N GLY A 38 4.98 9.51 -8.88
CA GLY A 38 5.93 9.03 -7.89
C GLY A 38 6.97 10.06 -7.44
N THR A 39 7.97 9.58 -6.69
CA THR A 39 9.08 10.41 -6.19
C THR A 39 10.15 10.64 -7.26
N TYR A 40 9.80 11.28 -8.38
CA TYR A 40 10.73 11.51 -9.51
C TYR A 40 12.01 12.23 -9.02
N PRO A 41 13.22 11.83 -9.47
CA PRO A 41 13.52 10.82 -10.50
C PRO A 41 13.64 9.37 -9.99
N PHE A 42 13.36 9.11 -8.71
CA PHE A 42 13.49 7.79 -8.09
C PHE A 42 12.22 6.96 -8.29
N VAL A 43 11.88 6.71 -9.54
CA VAL A 43 10.64 6.05 -10.01
C VAL A 43 10.97 4.97 -11.03
N THR A 44 9.98 4.16 -11.40
CA THR A 44 10.10 3.28 -12.57
C THR A 44 9.86 4.08 -13.86
N SER A 45 10.17 3.49 -15.01
CA SER A 45 10.02 4.13 -16.33
C SER A 45 8.64 3.90 -16.96
N SER A 46 7.62 3.61 -16.16
CA SER A 46 6.26 3.33 -16.61
C SER A 46 5.24 3.84 -15.59
N ASN A 47 3.99 3.98 -16.02
CA ASN A 47 2.90 4.20 -15.08
C ASN A 47 2.61 2.92 -14.28
N THR A 48 2.28 3.10 -13.00
CA THR A 48 1.93 2.05 -12.03
C THR A 48 0.58 2.32 -11.37
N VAL A 49 -0.03 3.48 -11.66
CA VAL A 49 -1.39 3.81 -11.21
C VAL A 49 -2.45 2.93 -11.87
N ALA A 50 -3.60 2.77 -11.22
CA ALA A 50 -4.70 1.91 -11.65
C ALA A 50 -5.20 2.21 -13.07
N GLY A 51 -5.11 3.47 -13.52
CA GLY A 51 -5.44 3.86 -14.90
C GLY A 51 -4.63 3.11 -15.97
N GLN A 52 -3.43 2.63 -15.62
CA GLN A 52 -2.59 1.83 -16.50
C GLN A 52 -3.22 0.47 -16.84
N ALA A 53 -4.15 -0.05 -16.03
CA ALA A 53 -4.89 -1.26 -16.38
C ALA A 53 -5.68 -1.07 -17.68
N ALA A 54 -6.23 0.12 -17.93
CA ALA A 54 -6.93 0.43 -19.18
C ALA A 54 -5.94 0.54 -20.35
N ALA A 55 -5.01 1.50 -20.26
CA ALA A 55 -4.07 1.79 -21.33
C ALA A 55 -3.15 0.59 -21.67
N GLY A 56 -2.72 -0.16 -20.66
CA GLY A 56 -1.80 -1.29 -20.80
C GLY A 56 -2.43 -2.59 -21.29
N SER A 57 -3.75 -2.78 -21.14
CA SER A 57 -4.44 -4.01 -21.56
C SER A 57 -5.37 -3.83 -22.77
N GLY A 58 -5.72 -2.58 -23.10
CA GLY A 58 -6.62 -2.25 -24.19
C GLY A 58 -8.11 -2.28 -23.81
N VAL A 59 -8.44 -2.29 -22.52
CA VAL A 59 -9.82 -2.07 -22.05
C VAL A 59 -10.12 -0.58 -21.92
N GLY A 60 -11.37 -0.18 -22.12
CA GLY A 60 -11.80 1.20 -21.89
C GLY A 60 -11.68 1.58 -20.41
N PRO A 61 -11.36 2.84 -20.06
CA PRO A 61 -11.18 3.27 -18.67
C PRO A 61 -12.44 3.06 -17.81
N GLY A 62 -13.64 3.21 -18.38
CA GLY A 62 -14.90 2.92 -17.70
C GLY A 62 -15.17 1.44 -17.41
N ALA A 63 -14.32 0.52 -17.89
CA ALA A 63 -14.42 -0.91 -17.57
C ALA A 63 -13.70 -1.27 -16.26
N ILE A 64 -12.93 -0.36 -15.66
CA ILE A 64 -12.29 -0.58 -14.36
C ILE A 64 -13.35 -0.40 -13.28
N GLY A 65 -13.83 -1.51 -12.70
CA GLY A 65 -14.93 -1.52 -11.74
C GLY A 65 -14.49 -1.16 -10.31
N TYR A 66 -13.62 -1.98 -9.72
CA TYR A 66 -13.15 -1.84 -8.34
C TYR A 66 -11.62 -1.80 -8.32
N VAL A 67 -11.06 -0.81 -7.59
CA VAL A 67 -9.62 -0.70 -7.38
C VAL A 67 -9.31 -1.01 -5.91
N LEU A 68 -8.62 -2.13 -5.69
CA LEU A 68 -8.15 -2.57 -4.37
C LEU A 68 -6.70 -2.09 -4.16
N GLY A 69 -6.48 -1.26 -3.16
CA GLY A 69 -5.12 -0.79 -2.81
C GLY A 69 -4.41 -1.77 -1.88
N ILE A 70 -3.32 -2.40 -2.30
CA ILE A 70 -2.52 -3.23 -1.39
C ILE A 70 -1.64 -2.31 -0.53
N THR A 71 -1.84 -2.31 0.78
CA THR A 71 -1.17 -1.39 1.71
C THR A 71 -0.57 -2.18 2.86
N LYS A 72 0.70 -1.96 3.18
CA LYS A 72 1.33 -2.54 4.37
C LYS A 72 1.01 -1.68 5.59
N ALA A 73 0.95 -2.28 6.78
CA ALA A 73 0.81 -1.58 8.06
C ALA A 73 2.01 -0.69 8.44
N TYR A 74 3.06 -0.68 7.63
CA TYR A 74 4.25 0.16 7.74
C TYR A 74 4.83 0.38 6.35
N THR A 75 5.71 1.38 6.20
CA THR A 75 6.22 1.77 4.88
C THR A 75 7.57 1.10 4.62
N THR A 76 7.82 0.71 3.36
CA THR A 76 9.12 0.17 2.95
C THR A 76 9.55 0.73 1.60
N ARG A 77 10.86 0.92 1.41
CA ARG A 77 11.44 1.36 0.13
C ARG A 77 12.68 0.54 -0.22
N VAL A 78 12.81 0.19 -1.51
CA VAL A 78 14.04 -0.38 -2.07
C VAL A 78 14.77 0.73 -2.82
N GLY A 79 16.09 0.82 -2.63
CA GLY A 79 16.91 1.80 -3.31
C GLY A 79 16.78 3.22 -2.73
N GLU A 80 17.21 4.17 -3.54
CA GLU A 80 17.29 5.59 -3.18
C GLU A 80 15.96 6.32 -3.30
N GLY A 81 15.95 7.57 -2.85
CA GLY A 81 14.85 8.51 -2.96
C GLY A 81 14.21 8.88 -1.62
N PRO A 82 13.39 9.94 -1.60
CA PRO A 82 12.75 10.44 -0.39
C PRO A 82 11.92 9.36 0.31
N PHE A 83 12.02 9.34 1.63
CA PHE A 83 11.25 8.44 2.49
C PHE A 83 11.02 9.17 3.83
N PRO A 84 10.00 10.04 3.91
CA PRO A 84 9.79 10.92 5.06
C PRO A 84 9.72 10.17 6.38
N THR A 85 9.07 9.00 6.39
CA THR A 85 8.84 8.20 7.59
C THR A 85 9.91 7.14 7.88
N GLU A 86 11.03 7.16 7.15
CA GLU A 86 12.13 6.21 7.34
C GLU A 86 12.64 6.21 8.79
N GLN A 87 12.74 5.02 9.37
CA GLN A 87 13.29 4.81 10.70
C GLN A 87 14.73 4.29 10.59
N LYS A 88 15.71 5.16 10.86
CA LYS A 88 17.15 4.79 10.93
C LYS A 88 17.57 4.47 12.36
N ASN A 89 16.76 3.68 13.06
CA ASN A 89 16.89 3.32 14.47
C ASN A 89 16.38 1.89 14.68
N GLU A 90 16.32 1.45 15.94
CA GLU A 90 15.88 0.10 16.34
C GLU A 90 14.48 -0.26 15.82
N ILE A 91 13.57 0.70 15.64
CA ILE A 91 12.25 0.45 15.05
C ILE A 91 12.38 0.02 13.59
N GLY A 92 13.20 0.71 12.80
CA GLY A 92 13.42 0.33 11.41
C GLY A 92 14.05 -1.05 11.27
N GLU A 93 14.92 -1.43 12.21
CA GLU A 93 15.50 -2.77 12.28
C GLU A 93 14.49 -3.84 12.70
N PHE A 94 13.64 -3.53 13.69
CA PHE A 94 12.54 -4.37 14.12
C PHE A 94 11.58 -4.66 12.95
N LEU A 95 11.07 -3.61 12.28
CA LEU A 95 10.17 -3.74 11.14
C LEU A 95 10.81 -4.53 9.99
N GLY A 96 12.08 -4.25 9.69
CA GLY A 96 12.79 -4.95 8.63
C GLY A 96 13.00 -6.43 8.90
N THR A 97 13.30 -6.79 10.16
CA THR A 97 13.55 -8.17 10.58
C THR A 97 12.26 -8.97 10.67
N ARG A 98 11.27 -8.45 11.42
CA ARG A 98 9.95 -9.08 11.57
C ARG A 98 9.20 -9.19 10.25
N GLY A 99 9.28 -8.17 9.41
CA GLY A 99 8.63 -8.15 8.11
C GLY A 99 9.35 -8.94 7.01
N HIS A 100 10.49 -9.58 7.31
CA HIS A 100 11.35 -10.23 6.31
C HIS A 100 11.65 -9.33 5.10
N GLU A 101 11.97 -8.06 5.35
CA GLU A 101 12.14 -7.04 4.32
C GLU A 101 13.55 -7.07 3.72
N PHE A 102 13.89 -8.20 3.10
CA PHE A 102 15.15 -8.46 2.42
C PHE A 102 14.88 -8.95 0.99
N GLY A 103 15.68 -8.49 0.03
CA GLY A 103 15.57 -8.96 -1.35
C GLY A 103 15.86 -10.46 -1.46
N VAL A 104 14.95 -11.24 -2.04
CA VAL A 104 15.08 -12.70 -2.13
C VAL A 104 16.33 -13.15 -2.90
N VAL A 105 16.70 -12.41 -3.96
CA VAL A 105 17.87 -12.73 -4.79
C VAL A 105 19.14 -12.04 -4.28
N THR A 106 19.05 -10.74 -3.99
CA THR A 106 20.23 -9.91 -3.71
C THR A 106 20.58 -9.80 -2.22
N GLY A 107 19.69 -10.23 -1.33
CA GLY A 107 19.81 -10.03 0.11
C GLY A 107 19.74 -8.57 0.56
N ARG A 108 19.52 -7.60 -0.35
CA ARG A 108 19.52 -6.18 -0.01
C ARG A 108 18.39 -5.87 0.97
N LYS A 109 18.76 -5.28 2.12
CA LYS A 109 17.82 -4.79 3.14
C LYS A 109 16.98 -3.67 2.56
N ARG A 110 15.66 -3.73 2.75
CA ARG A 110 14.77 -2.62 2.42
C ARG A 110 14.82 -1.59 3.55
N ARG A 111 14.69 -0.32 3.17
CA ARG A 111 14.49 0.77 4.13
C ARG A 111 13.08 0.60 4.71
N CYS A 112 12.93 0.77 6.01
CA CYS A 112 11.65 0.59 6.72
C CYS A 112 11.31 1.86 7.49
N GLY A 113 10.01 2.14 7.60
CA GLY A 113 9.49 3.35 8.22
C GLY A 113 8.06 3.15 8.71
N TRP A 114 7.57 4.09 9.50
CA TRP A 114 6.19 4.07 9.99
C TRP A 114 5.18 4.17 8.86
N PHE A 115 3.91 3.84 9.15
CA PHE A 115 2.82 4.05 8.21
C PHE A 115 2.71 5.54 7.87
N ASP A 116 2.58 5.84 6.58
CA ASP A 116 2.48 7.20 6.08
C ASP A 116 1.10 7.44 5.49
N ALA A 117 0.20 8.00 6.29
CA ALA A 117 -1.18 8.22 5.87
C ALA A 117 -1.29 9.32 4.80
N VAL A 118 -0.33 10.26 4.74
CA VAL A 118 -0.27 11.27 3.69
C VAL A 118 -0.06 10.60 2.34
N LEU A 119 0.93 9.71 2.27
CA LEU A 119 1.24 8.95 1.06
C LEU A 119 0.11 8.03 0.63
N VAL A 120 -0.50 7.31 1.59
CA VAL A 120 -1.59 6.39 1.29
C VAL A 120 -2.86 7.15 0.87
N ARG A 121 -3.19 8.27 1.51
CA ARG A 121 -4.31 9.14 1.09
C ARG A 121 -4.12 9.67 -0.32
N GLN A 122 -2.91 10.11 -0.67
CA GLN A 122 -2.58 10.50 -2.05
C GLN A 122 -2.75 9.33 -3.02
N ALA A 123 -2.29 8.13 -2.66
CA ALA A 123 -2.47 6.94 -3.48
C ALA A 123 -3.95 6.58 -3.67
N VAL A 124 -4.77 6.72 -2.62
CA VAL A 124 -6.23 6.53 -2.68
C VAL A 124 -6.85 7.45 -3.72
N ALA A 125 -6.54 8.74 -3.66
CA ALA A 125 -7.07 9.74 -4.58
C ALA A 125 -6.61 9.50 -6.04
N VAL A 126 -5.31 9.28 -6.25
CA VAL A 126 -4.74 9.13 -7.61
C VAL A 126 -5.26 7.89 -8.33
N ASN A 127 -5.48 6.80 -7.60
CA ASN A 127 -5.92 5.53 -8.18
C ASN A 127 -7.43 5.33 -8.18
N GLY A 128 -8.19 6.17 -7.48
CA GLY A 128 -9.61 5.92 -7.21
C GLY A 128 -9.84 4.63 -6.41
N ILE A 129 -9.00 4.38 -5.40
CA ILE A 129 -9.10 3.18 -4.56
C ILE A 129 -10.43 3.20 -3.80
N LYS A 130 -11.18 2.09 -3.90
CA LYS A 130 -12.47 1.91 -3.21
C LYS A 130 -12.33 1.25 -1.84
N GLY A 131 -11.22 0.56 -1.62
CA GLY A 131 -10.84 -0.01 -0.34
C GLY A 131 -9.43 -0.56 -0.39
N ILE A 132 -8.79 -0.71 0.76
CA ILE A 132 -7.44 -1.27 0.87
C ILE A 132 -7.46 -2.70 1.36
N ALA A 133 -6.49 -3.48 0.90
CA ALA A 133 -6.06 -4.68 1.60
C ALA A 133 -4.89 -4.30 2.51
N LEU A 134 -5.15 -4.20 3.81
CA LEU A 134 -4.10 -3.95 4.79
C LEU A 134 -3.36 -5.26 5.07
N THR A 135 -2.03 -5.23 4.98
CA THR A 135 -1.18 -6.42 5.07
C THR A 135 -0.11 -6.24 6.13
N LYS A 136 0.42 -7.37 6.62
CA LYS A 136 1.52 -7.41 7.59
C LYS A 136 1.23 -6.67 8.90
N LEU A 137 -0.01 -6.77 9.38
CA LEU A 137 -0.37 -6.19 10.69
C LEU A 137 0.41 -6.86 11.83
N ASP A 138 0.68 -8.15 11.71
CA ASP A 138 1.46 -8.99 12.63
C ASP A 138 2.89 -8.49 12.85
N VAL A 139 3.45 -7.75 11.90
CA VAL A 139 4.77 -7.16 12.06
C VAL A 139 4.81 -6.11 13.17
N LEU A 140 3.67 -5.50 13.50
CA LEU A 140 3.55 -4.51 14.57
C LEU A 140 3.33 -5.14 15.96
N ASP A 141 3.10 -6.47 16.03
CA ASP A 141 2.87 -7.18 17.28
C ASP A 141 4.05 -6.99 18.26
N GLY A 142 3.73 -6.68 19.52
CA GLY A 142 4.70 -6.56 20.62
C GLY A 142 5.24 -5.14 20.85
N LEU A 143 5.01 -4.21 19.92
CA LEU A 143 5.39 -2.79 20.12
C LEU A 143 4.58 -2.17 21.27
N ASP A 144 5.23 -1.30 22.07
CA ASP A 144 4.55 -0.51 23.10
C ASP A 144 3.80 0.68 22.51
N GLU A 145 4.35 1.27 21.46
CA GLU A 145 3.79 2.44 20.78
C GLU A 145 3.96 2.27 19.27
N ILE A 146 2.98 2.75 18.51
CA ILE A 146 2.98 2.79 17.05
C ILE A 146 2.78 4.24 16.62
N LYS A 147 3.60 4.71 15.69
CA LYS A 147 3.47 6.06 15.13
C LYS A 147 2.87 6.00 13.73
N VAL A 148 1.98 6.95 13.44
CA VAL A 148 1.38 7.14 12.12
C VAL A 148 1.66 8.56 11.67
N CYS A 149 2.22 8.73 10.48
CA CYS A 149 2.44 10.06 9.92
C CYS A 149 1.13 10.59 9.35
N THR A 150 0.65 11.71 9.89
CA THR A 150 -0.65 12.32 9.54
C THR A 150 -0.51 13.58 8.68
N GLY A 151 0.69 14.17 8.68
CA GLY A 151 1.03 15.35 7.89
C GLY A 151 2.54 15.52 7.80
N TYR A 152 2.96 16.55 7.07
CA TYR A 152 4.36 16.95 6.99
C TYR A 152 4.53 18.40 7.41
N ARG A 153 5.69 18.72 7.98
CA ARG A 153 6.17 20.09 8.11
C ARG A 153 7.17 20.37 7.00
N LEU A 154 6.95 21.43 6.24
CA LEU A 154 7.85 21.90 5.19
C LEU A 154 8.05 23.40 5.35
N ASP A 155 9.30 23.82 5.58
CA ASP A 155 9.68 25.23 5.67
C ASP A 155 8.81 26.06 6.65
N GLY A 156 8.36 25.42 7.74
CA GLY A 156 7.53 26.04 8.79
C GLY A 156 6.01 25.86 8.62
N GLU A 157 5.55 25.38 7.46
CA GLU A 157 4.13 25.14 7.19
C GLU A 157 3.77 23.66 7.33
N THR A 158 2.54 23.40 7.78
CA THR A 158 1.97 22.05 7.80
C THR A 158 1.25 21.78 6.49
N ILE A 159 1.63 20.69 5.82
CA ILE A 159 1.02 20.21 4.59
C ILE A 159 0.55 18.77 4.75
N ASP A 160 -0.40 18.36 3.94
CA ASP A 160 -1.06 17.06 4.01
C ASP A 160 -0.95 16.26 2.69
N TYR A 161 0.05 16.62 1.87
CA TYR A 161 0.40 16.03 0.58
C TYR A 161 1.92 15.89 0.43
N LEU A 162 2.38 14.98 -0.44
CA LEU A 162 3.79 14.92 -0.81
C LEU A 162 4.12 16.00 -1.86
N PRO A 163 5.10 16.90 -1.63
CA PRO A 163 5.45 17.93 -2.61
C PRO A 163 5.93 17.34 -3.95
N ALA A 164 5.70 18.02 -5.07
CA ALA A 164 6.16 17.56 -6.38
C ALA A 164 7.69 17.68 -6.57
N SER A 165 8.34 18.67 -5.95
CA SER A 165 9.78 18.90 -6.09
C SER A 165 10.58 17.91 -5.25
N GLN A 166 11.54 17.22 -5.85
CA GLN A 166 12.51 16.35 -5.15
C GLN A 166 13.18 17.07 -3.98
N GLY A 167 13.56 18.34 -4.16
CA GLY A 167 14.20 19.13 -3.12
C GLY A 167 13.28 19.39 -1.94
N ALA A 168 11.98 19.62 -2.18
CA ALA A 168 10.99 19.76 -1.12
C ALA A 168 10.69 18.43 -0.43
N GLN A 169 10.53 17.33 -1.19
CA GLN A 169 10.36 15.99 -0.65
C GLN A 169 11.52 15.55 0.26
N ALA A 170 12.73 16.03 0.02
CA ALA A 170 13.88 15.73 0.88
C ALA A 170 13.90 16.51 2.20
N ARG A 171 13.14 17.62 2.31
CA ARG A 171 13.08 18.49 3.49
C ARG A 171 11.85 18.29 4.35
N VAL A 172 10.84 17.55 3.88
CA VAL A 172 9.64 17.33 4.68
C VAL A 172 9.98 16.57 5.96
N GLU A 173 9.46 17.05 7.08
CA GLU A 173 9.54 16.38 8.37
C GLU A 173 8.19 15.72 8.67
N PRO A 174 8.14 14.41 8.98
CA PRO A 174 6.89 13.74 9.33
C PRO A 174 6.32 14.26 10.66
N ILE A 175 5.02 14.55 10.66
CA ILE A 175 4.23 14.83 11.86
C ILE A 175 3.54 13.53 12.25
N TYR A 176 3.87 13.03 13.45
CA TYR A 176 3.37 11.75 13.94
C TYR A 176 2.28 11.95 14.98
N GLU A 177 1.26 11.10 14.89
CA GLU A 177 0.41 10.74 16.02
C GLU A 177 0.84 9.38 16.57
N THR A 178 0.87 9.27 17.91
CA THR A 178 1.26 8.06 18.62
C THR A 178 0.02 7.33 19.11
N LEU A 179 -0.08 6.05 18.75
CA LEU A 179 -1.08 5.12 19.22
C LEU A 179 -0.43 4.12 20.18
N GLU A 180 -1.20 3.64 21.14
CA GLU A 180 -0.79 2.51 21.98
C GLU A 180 -0.62 1.27 21.10
N GLY A 181 0.49 0.56 21.26
CA GLY A 181 0.72 -0.72 20.61
C GLY A 181 -0.04 -1.86 21.31
N TRP A 182 0.33 -3.11 21.00
CA TRP A 182 -0.29 -4.27 21.63
C TRP A 182 0.72 -5.38 21.89
N LYS A 183 0.53 -6.09 23.01
CA LYS A 183 1.38 -7.22 23.43
C LYS A 183 0.89 -8.60 22.98
N GLY A 184 -0.38 -8.70 22.56
CA GLY A 184 -0.93 -9.92 21.96
C GLY A 184 -0.43 -10.12 20.53
N THR A 185 -0.90 -11.17 19.88
CA THR A 185 -0.63 -11.38 18.45
C THR A 185 -1.87 -11.11 17.61
N THR A 186 -1.66 -10.56 16.42
CA THR A 186 -2.67 -10.51 15.37
C THR A 186 -2.55 -11.69 14.40
N ALA A 187 -1.42 -12.40 14.42
CA ALA A 187 -1.15 -13.49 13.49
C ALA A 187 -2.18 -14.63 13.60
N GLY A 188 -2.73 -15.02 12.44
CA GLY A 188 -3.74 -16.08 12.35
C GLY A 188 -5.15 -15.64 12.72
N ALA A 189 -5.38 -14.37 13.04
CA ALA A 189 -6.73 -13.85 13.28
C ALA A 189 -7.58 -13.90 12.00
N ARG A 190 -8.81 -14.40 12.13
CA ARG A 190 -9.77 -14.62 11.03
C ARG A 190 -11.07 -13.84 11.18
N SER A 191 -11.22 -13.15 12.30
CA SER A 191 -12.29 -12.19 12.54
C SER A 191 -11.78 -10.99 13.33
N TRP A 192 -12.51 -9.87 13.27
CA TRP A 192 -12.21 -8.68 14.08
C TRP A 192 -12.19 -8.96 15.59
N ASN A 193 -12.96 -9.95 16.05
CA ASN A 193 -13.03 -10.33 17.46
C ASN A 193 -11.78 -11.07 17.94
N ASP A 194 -10.99 -11.62 17.01
CA ASP A 194 -9.73 -12.31 17.33
C ASP A 194 -8.56 -11.31 17.49
N LEU A 195 -8.76 -10.05 17.10
CA LEU A 195 -7.73 -9.02 17.15
C LEU A 195 -7.67 -8.35 18.53
N PRO A 196 -6.48 -7.98 19.01
CA PRO A 196 -6.34 -7.08 20.15
C PRO A 196 -7.09 -5.76 19.91
N ALA A 197 -7.73 -5.22 20.94
CA ALA A 197 -8.52 -3.99 20.82
C ALA A 197 -7.71 -2.80 20.26
N GLN A 198 -6.42 -2.69 20.61
CA GLN A 198 -5.55 -1.64 20.09
C GLN A 198 -5.22 -1.83 18.60
N ALA A 199 -5.11 -3.08 18.13
CA ALA A 199 -4.96 -3.37 16.71
C ALA A 199 -6.20 -2.95 15.92
N VAL A 200 -7.40 -3.23 16.45
CA VAL A 200 -8.66 -2.75 15.85
C VAL A 200 -8.70 -1.22 15.78
N LYS A 201 -8.33 -0.53 16.87
CA LYS A 201 -8.26 0.94 16.88
C LYS A 201 -7.26 1.48 15.86
N TYR A 202 -6.07 0.87 15.74
CA TYR A 202 -5.08 1.23 14.74
C TYR A 202 -5.68 1.13 13.33
N VAL A 203 -6.36 0.02 13.01
CA VAL A 203 -6.97 -0.17 11.68
C VAL A 203 -8.07 0.86 11.41
N ARG A 204 -8.97 1.12 12.37
CA ARG A 204 -10.02 2.14 12.22
C ARG A 204 -9.43 3.54 12.03
N TYR A 205 -8.39 3.85 12.78
CA TYR A 205 -7.73 5.14 12.72
C TYR A 205 -7.06 5.39 11.36
N ILE A 206 -6.39 4.38 10.77
CA ILE A 206 -5.83 4.55 9.41
C ILE A 206 -6.92 4.67 8.34
N GLU A 207 -8.08 3.99 8.48
CA GLU A 207 -9.22 4.15 7.55
C GLU A 207 -9.69 5.61 7.52
N GLU A 208 -9.84 6.22 8.70
CA GLU A 208 -10.23 7.63 8.84
C GLU A 208 -9.23 8.58 8.17
N LEU A 209 -7.93 8.36 8.39
CA LEU A 209 -6.88 9.23 7.85
C LEU A 209 -6.75 9.17 6.33
N ILE A 210 -6.93 7.99 5.75
CA ILE A 210 -6.74 7.77 4.29
C ILE A 210 -8.04 7.94 3.50
N GLY A 211 -9.19 7.96 4.16
CA GLY A 211 -10.51 8.11 3.52
C GLY A 211 -10.94 6.88 2.70
N ALA A 212 -10.41 5.70 3.02
CA ALA A 212 -10.75 4.44 2.34
C ALA A 212 -10.88 3.30 3.36
N PRO A 213 -11.90 2.43 3.23
CA PRO A 213 -12.10 1.31 4.15
C PRO A 213 -11.06 0.21 3.92
N VAL A 214 -10.75 -0.55 4.97
CA VAL A 214 -10.06 -1.83 4.88
C VAL A 214 -11.07 -2.88 4.41
N ALA A 215 -10.98 -3.24 3.14
CA ALA A 215 -11.80 -4.29 2.54
C ALA A 215 -11.27 -5.69 2.88
N LEU A 216 -9.94 -5.82 3.04
CA LEU A 216 -9.27 -7.06 3.44
C LEU A 216 -8.18 -6.74 4.47
N LEU A 217 -8.06 -7.57 5.50
CA LEU A 217 -6.98 -7.49 6.47
C LEU A 217 -6.22 -8.82 6.51
N SER A 218 -5.01 -8.84 5.98
CA SER A 218 -4.09 -9.98 6.07
C SER A 218 -3.30 -9.89 7.37
N THR A 219 -3.37 -10.97 8.14
CA THR A 219 -2.79 -11.08 9.47
C THR A 219 -1.58 -12.01 9.51
N SER A 220 -1.26 -12.70 8.41
CA SER A 220 -0.02 -13.45 8.25
C SER A 220 0.32 -13.63 6.76
N PRO A 221 1.49 -14.21 6.43
CA PRO A 221 1.81 -14.61 5.05
C PRO A 221 0.91 -15.73 4.49
N GLU A 222 0.16 -16.45 5.33
CA GLU A 222 -0.70 -17.55 4.92
C GLU A 222 -1.99 -17.06 4.28
N ARG A 223 -2.42 -17.73 3.21
CA ARG A 223 -3.59 -17.32 2.40
C ARG A 223 -4.88 -17.24 3.23
N ASP A 224 -5.08 -18.19 4.14
CA ASP A 224 -6.32 -18.32 4.91
C ASP A 224 -6.37 -17.36 6.12
N ASP A 225 -5.28 -16.67 6.42
CA ASP A 225 -5.18 -15.72 7.52
C ASP A 225 -5.51 -14.30 7.02
N THR A 226 -6.71 -14.20 6.44
CA THR A 226 -7.26 -12.96 5.89
C THR A 226 -8.68 -12.74 6.40
N ILE A 227 -8.94 -11.58 6.97
CA ILE A 227 -10.27 -11.11 7.37
C ILE A 227 -10.87 -10.39 6.16
N LEU A 228 -11.91 -10.97 5.56
CA LEU A 228 -12.66 -10.35 4.47
C LEU A 228 -13.78 -9.48 5.05
N VAL A 229 -13.70 -8.17 4.80
CA VAL A 229 -14.70 -7.18 5.25
C VAL A 229 -15.69 -6.88 4.14
N THR A 230 -15.18 -6.66 2.93
CA THR A 230 -15.96 -6.42 1.72
C THR A 230 -15.33 -7.21 0.58
N ASP A 231 -16.10 -8.06 -0.10
CA ASP A 231 -15.63 -8.78 -1.29
C ASP A 231 -15.53 -7.82 -2.48
N PRO A 232 -14.32 -7.60 -3.07
CA PRO A 232 -14.14 -6.73 -4.23
C PRO A 232 -14.91 -7.17 -5.48
N PHE A 233 -15.45 -8.40 -5.50
CA PHE A 233 -16.26 -8.96 -6.58
C PHE A 233 -17.75 -9.15 -6.23
N GLN A 234 -18.19 -8.75 -5.03
CA GLN A 234 -19.62 -8.67 -4.74
C GLN A 234 -20.17 -7.31 -5.19
N ASP A 235 -21.31 -7.36 -5.87
CA ASP A 235 -22.07 -6.18 -6.34
C ASP A 235 -22.69 -5.40 -5.17
#